data_AF-A0A924QBS9-F1
#
_entry.id   AF-A0A924QBS9-F1
#
_cell.length_a   1.000
_cell.length_b   1.000
_cell.length_c   1.000
_cell.angle_alpha   90.00
_cell.angle_beta   90.00
_cell.angle_gamma   90.00
#
_symmetry.space_group_name_H-M   'P 1'
#
loop_
_entity.id
_entity.type
_entity.pdbx_description
1 polymer ?
#
loop_
_entity_poly.entity_id
_entity_poly.type
_entity_poly.pdbx_seq_one_letter_code
_entity_poly.pdbx_strand_id
1 'polypeptide(L)'
;MMPKFTSPSASPLLLRRAIYVAVMVLCIAATLTLISATERSNSRARDAAIQSSWQSNLAPSPAPTSAEAVYRRFSMKAAAANAELTWQASSSNELRTSFRALEAAQINITQAKITRNGSNFLVNAERAP
;
A
#
# COMPACT_ATOMS: atom_id res chain seq x y z
N MET A 1 -46.61 33.67 -47.02
CA MET A 1 -46.35 32.22 -47.20
C MET A 1 -45.42 31.77 -46.07
N MET A 2 -45.93 31.03 -45.08
CA MET A 2 -45.11 30.47 -44.00
C MET A 2 -44.54 29.11 -44.45
N PRO A 3 -43.23 28.84 -44.26
CA PRO A 3 -42.69 27.51 -44.50
C PRO A 3 -43.19 26.55 -43.42
N LYS A 4 -43.94 25.52 -43.83
CA LYS A 4 -44.31 24.40 -42.96
C LYS A 4 -43.03 23.64 -42.61
N PHE A 5 -42.67 23.63 -41.32
CA PHE A 5 -41.65 22.73 -40.79
C PHE A 5 -42.13 21.28 -40.97
N THR A 6 -41.60 20.59 -41.98
CA THR A 6 -41.73 19.14 -42.11
C THR A 6 -40.86 18.50 -41.04
N SER A 7 -41.47 18.10 -39.93
CA SER A 7 -40.82 17.23 -38.95
C SER A 7 -40.35 15.95 -39.66
N PRO A 8 -39.07 15.58 -39.60
CA PRO A 8 -38.62 14.33 -40.18
C PRO A 8 -39.28 13.19 -39.41
N SER A 9 -40.24 12.49 -40.03
CA SER A 9 -40.75 11.23 -39.47
C SER A 9 -39.60 10.24 -39.49
N ALA A 10 -38.92 10.08 -38.35
CA ALA A 10 -37.87 9.08 -38.20
C ALA A 10 -38.45 7.73 -38.62
N SER A 11 -37.87 7.11 -39.65
CA SER A 11 -38.33 5.79 -40.08
C SER A 11 -38.20 4.81 -38.90
N PRO A 12 -39.17 3.92 -38.69
CA PRO A 12 -39.23 3.08 -37.49
C PRO A 12 -37.97 2.21 -37.31
N LEU A 13 -37.29 1.88 -38.41
CA LEU A 13 -36.01 1.18 -38.42
C LEU A 13 -34.85 2.03 -37.89
N LEU A 14 -34.80 3.33 -38.23
CA LEU A 14 -33.78 4.26 -37.72
C LEU A 14 -33.99 4.51 -36.22
N LEU A 15 -35.24 4.64 -35.78
CA LEU A 15 -35.57 4.80 -34.35
C LEU A 15 -35.12 3.57 -33.55
N ARG A 16 -35.40 2.35 -34.03
CA ARG A 16 -34.93 1.11 -33.39
C ARG A 16 -33.40 1.05 -33.32
N ARG A 17 -32.70 1.37 -34.41
CA ARG A 17 -31.23 1.39 -34.44
C ARG A 17 -30.65 2.41 -33.46
N ALA A 18 -31.24 3.61 -33.37
CA ALA A 18 -30.82 4.64 -32.43
C ALA A 18 -31.00 4.19 -30.97
N ILE A 19 -32.12 3.52 -30.65
CA ILE A 19 -32.36 2.94 -29.32
C ILE A 19 -31.33 1.86 -28.99
N TYR A 20 -31.02 0.95 -29.92
CA TYR A 20 -30.00 -0.07 -29.69
C TYR A 20 -28.61 0.54 -29.44
N VAL A 21 -28.22 1.55 -30.22
CA VAL A 21 -26.94 2.24 -30.03
C VAL A 21 -26.92 2.95 -28.67
N ALA A 22 -28.00 3.63 -28.29
CA ALA A 22 -28.09 4.29 -26.98
C ALA A 22 -27.96 3.28 -25.83
N VAL A 23 -28.64 2.14 -25.90
CA VAL A 23 -28.54 1.06 -24.89
C VAL A 23 -27.13 0.49 -24.84
N MET A 24 -26.48 0.24 -25.98
CA MET A 24 -25.10 -0.26 -26.02
C MET A 24 -24.12 0.72 -25.38
N VAL A 25 -24.23 2.02 -25.68
CA VAL A 25 -23.39 3.06 -25.06
C VAL A 25 -23.61 3.10 -23.55
N LEU A 26 -24.86 2.97 -23.08
CA LEU A 26 -25.18 2.95 -21.66
C LEU A 26 -24.60 1.72 -20.95
N CYS A 27 -24.66 0.54 -21.58
CA CYS A 27 -24.03 -0.67 -21.05
C CYS A 27 -22.51 -0.56 -20.98
N ILE A 28 -21.86 0.05 -21.98
CA ILE A 28 -20.42 0.29 -21.99
C ILE A 28 -20.03 1.28 -20.88
N ALA A 29 -20.77 2.38 -20.74
CA ALA A 29 -20.53 3.35 -19.66
C ALA A 29 -20.69 2.69 -18.28
N ALA A 30 -21.76 1.91 -18.07
CA ALA A 30 -22.01 1.21 -16.82
C ALA A 30 -20.88 0.22 -16.48
N THR A 31 -20.43 -0.59 -17.45
CA THR A 31 -19.32 -1.54 -17.24
C THR A 31 -18.01 -0.82 -16.91
N LEU A 32 -17.67 0.26 -17.60
CA LEU A 32 -16.49 1.06 -17.29
C LEU A 32 -16.54 1.64 -15.86
N THR A 33 -17.71 2.15 -15.45
CA THR A 33 -17.87 2.65 -14.07
C THR A 33 -17.73 1.54 -13.03
N LEU A 34 -18.31 0.36 -13.26
CA LEU A 34 -18.15 -0.80 -12.37
C LEU A 34 -16.69 -1.26 -12.25
N ILE A 35 -15.96 -1.32 -13.36
CA ILE A 35 -14.54 -1.69 -13.38
C ILE A 35 -13.74 -0.69 -12.53
N SER A 36 -13.92 0.61 -12.77
CA SER A 36 -13.21 1.66 -12.01
C SER A 36 -13.55 1.66 -10.52
N ALA A 37 -14.81 1.38 -10.15
CA ALA A 37 -15.22 1.25 -8.74
C ALA A 37 -14.60 0.02 -8.08
N THR A 38 -14.51 -1.09 -8.82
CA THR A 38 -13.90 -2.34 -8.37
C THR A 38 -12.40 -2.17 -8.13
N GLU A 39 -11.69 -1.50 -9.05
CA GLU A 39 -10.26 -1.20 -8.89
C GLU A 39 -9.99 -0.35 -7.65
N ARG A 40 -10.79 0.71 -7.43
CA ARG A 40 -10.68 1.57 -6.24
C ARG A 40 -10.96 0.79 -4.95
N SER A 41 -11.97 -0.07 -4.95
CA SER A 41 -12.29 -0.94 -3.82
C SER A 41 -11.14 -1.91 -3.52
N ASN A 42 -10.58 -2.51 -4.57
CA ASN A 42 -9.50 -3.49 -4.44
C ASN A 42 -8.19 -2.85 -3.94
N SER A 43 -7.89 -1.62 -4.38
CA SER A 43 -6.76 -0.84 -3.83
C SER A 43 -6.95 -0.58 -2.34
N ARG A 44 -8.13 -0.09 -1.93
CA ARG A 44 -8.44 0.15 -0.51
C ARG A 44 -8.40 -1.13 0.32
N ALA A 45 -8.88 -2.24 -0.22
CA ALA A 45 -8.82 -3.55 0.44
C ALA A 45 -7.37 -4.03 0.62
N ARG A 46 -6.50 -3.81 -0.38
CA ARG A 46 -5.06 -4.10 -0.26
C ARG A 46 -4.40 -3.21 0.78
N ASP A 47 -4.70 -1.92 0.80
CA ASP A 47 -4.14 -0.99 1.79
C ASP A 47 -4.59 -1.37 3.21
N ALA A 48 -5.87 -1.73 3.39
CA ALA A 48 -6.40 -2.22 4.65
C ALA A 48 -5.78 -3.57 5.06
N ALA A 49 -5.53 -4.49 4.11
CA ALA A 49 -4.84 -5.74 4.37
C ALA A 49 -3.38 -5.51 4.77
N ILE A 50 -2.69 -4.56 4.15
CA ILE A 50 -1.34 -4.16 4.53
C ILE A 50 -1.34 -3.57 5.94
N GLN A 51 -2.20 -2.57 6.21
CA GLN A 51 -2.32 -1.95 7.53
C GLN A 51 -2.66 -2.95 8.63
N SER A 52 -3.66 -3.81 8.40
CA SER A 52 -4.01 -4.88 9.34
C SER A 52 -2.89 -5.89 9.50
N SER A 53 -2.06 -6.17 8.49
CA SER A 53 -0.89 -7.05 8.64
C SER A 53 0.19 -6.45 9.56
N TRP A 54 0.26 -5.12 9.67
CA TRP A 54 1.14 -4.43 10.62
C TRP A 54 0.55 -4.40 12.03
N GLN A 55 -0.78 -4.30 12.16
CA GLN A 55 -1.48 -4.24 13.46
C GLN A 55 -1.73 -5.62 14.09
N SER A 56 -2.11 -6.64 13.30
CA SER A 56 -2.52 -7.96 13.79
C SER A 56 -1.39 -8.75 14.47
N ASN A 57 -0.13 -8.42 14.20
CA ASN A 57 1.03 -8.96 14.91
C ASN A 57 1.59 -7.96 15.94
N LEU A 58 0.70 -7.34 16.71
CA LEU A 58 1.06 -6.69 17.97
C LEU A 58 1.46 -7.77 18.99
N ALA A 59 2.64 -8.36 18.80
CA ALA A 59 3.32 -9.05 19.88
C ALA A 59 3.44 -8.08 21.08
N PRO A 60 3.34 -8.57 22.33
CA PRO A 60 3.43 -7.72 23.51
C PRO A 60 4.67 -6.83 23.42
N SER A 61 4.52 -5.56 23.84
CA SER A 61 5.64 -4.61 23.87
C SER A 61 6.83 -5.29 24.56
N PRO A 62 8.00 -5.37 23.91
CA PRO A 62 9.17 -5.98 24.54
C PRO A 62 9.42 -5.25 25.87
N ALA A 63 9.78 -6.00 26.91
CA ALA A 63 10.25 -5.38 28.14
C ALA A 63 11.44 -4.46 27.80
N PRO A 64 11.61 -3.33 28.50
CA PRO A 64 12.75 -2.45 28.26
C PRO A 64 14.05 -3.26 28.39
N THR A 65 14.85 -3.27 27.32
CA THR A 65 16.13 -3.98 27.27
C THR A 65 17.24 -2.98 26.96
N SER A 66 18.46 -3.26 27.41
CA SER A 66 19.60 -2.38 27.11
C SER A 66 19.91 -2.39 25.60
N ALA A 67 20.36 -1.25 25.09
CA ALA A 67 20.74 -1.10 23.68
C ALA A 67 21.73 -2.17 23.22
N GLU A 68 22.71 -2.51 24.07
CA GLU A 68 23.71 -3.53 23.78
C GLU A 68 23.13 -4.94 23.64
N ALA A 69 22.08 -5.28 24.42
CA ALA A 69 21.40 -6.55 24.28
C ALA A 69 20.68 -6.65 22.93
N VAL A 70 20.07 -5.55 22.47
CA VAL A 70 19.43 -5.46 21.15
C VAL A 70 20.47 -5.59 20.04
N TYR A 71 21.59 -4.87 20.16
CA TYR A 71 22.66 -4.93 19.15
C TYR A 71 23.25 -6.33 19.00
N ARG A 72 23.47 -7.04 20.12
CA ARG A 72 23.94 -8.43 20.09
C ARG A 72 22.91 -9.37 19.49
N ARG A 73 21.63 -9.23 19.88
CA ARG A 73 20.54 -10.12 19.44
C ARG A 73 20.33 -10.10 17.93
N PHE A 74 20.43 -8.93 17.31
CA PHE A 74 20.21 -8.75 15.87
C PHE A 74 21.50 -8.55 15.08
N SER A 75 22.66 -8.78 15.70
CA SER A 75 23.98 -8.54 15.09
C SER A 75 24.11 -7.15 14.47
N MET A 76 23.53 -6.14 15.12
CA MET A 76 23.58 -4.75 14.64
C MET A 76 24.99 -4.20 14.82
N LYS A 77 25.55 -3.68 13.74
CA LYS A 77 26.80 -2.92 13.78
C LYS A 77 26.45 -1.45 13.89
N ALA A 78 26.75 -0.85 15.04
CA ALA A 78 26.70 0.59 15.24
C ALA A 78 28.10 1.16 14.97
N ALA A 79 28.22 2.09 14.03
CA ALA A 79 29.52 2.69 13.70
C ALA A 79 30.03 3.67 14.79
N ALA A 80 29.14 4.25 15.60
CA ALA A 80 29.40 5.09 16.76
C ALA A 80 28.09 5.38 17.53
N ALA A 81 28.17 6.03 18.70
CA ALA A 81 27.01 6.72 19.28
C ALA A 81 26.59 7.83 18.30
N ASN A 82 25.38 7.73 17.74
CA ASN A 82 24.81 8.61 16.70
C ASN A 82 25.19 8.28 15.25
N ALA A 83 25.80 7.12 14.98
CA ALA A 83 26.07 6.70 13.60
C ALA A 83 25.05 5.69 13.07
N GLU A 84 25.20 5.38 11.78
CA GLU A 84 24.44 4.36 11.08
C GLU A 84 24.48 3.01 11.82
N LEU A 85 23.29 2.41 11.92
CA LEU A 85 22.99 1.08 12.41
C LEU A 85 22.74 0.17 11.21
N THR A 86 23.58 -0.83 11.03
CA THR A 86 23.42 -1.81 9.96
C THR A 86 23.11 -3.20 10.52
N TRP A 87 22.08 -3.86 10.00
CA TRP A 87 21.78 -5.25 10.33
C TRP A 87 21.07 -5.98 9.19
N GLN A 88 20.95 -7.30 9.34
CA GLN A 88 20.23 -8.16 8.41
C GLN A 88 19.10 -8.86 9.16
N ALA A 89 17.94 -8.99 8.50
CA ALA A 89 16.83 -9.81 8.98
C ALA A 89 16.53 -10.90 7.94
N SER A 90 16.36 -12.15 8.39
CA SER A 90 16.07 -13.30 7.53
C SER A 90 14.60 -13.36 7.08
N SER A 91 13.72 -12.62 7.75
CA SER A 91 12.28 -12.59 7.47
C SER A 91 11.65 -11.24 7.80
N SER A 92 10.45 -11.01 7.28
CA SER A 92 9.67 -9.82 7.61
C SER A 92 9.27 -9.77 9.09
N ASN A 93 9.13 -10.94 9.74
CA ASN A 93 8.87 -11.02 11.17
C ASN A 93 10.10 -10.61 11.99
N GLU A 94 11.28 -11.06 11.59
CA GLU A 94 12.54 -10.66 12.24
C GLU A 94 12.80 -9.15 12.06
N LEU A 95 12.51 -8.61 10.88
CA LEU A 95 12.58 -7.17 10.62
C LEU A 95 11.69 -6.38 11.58
N ARG A 96 10.42 -6.78 11.73
CA ARG A 96 9.46 -6.14 12.64
C ARG A 96 9.90 -6.24 14.11
N THR A 97 10.36 -7.41 14.54
CA THR A 97 10.83 -7.61 15.92
C THR A 97 12.09 -6.81 16.22
N SER A 98 12.98 -6.63 15.22
CA SER A 98 14.17 -5.77 15.37
C SER A 98 13.82 -4.30 15.60
N PHE A 99 12.88 -3.73 14.83
CA PHE A 99 12.42 -2.35 15.04
C PHE A 99 11.72 -2.16 16.40
N ARG A 100 10.89 -3.11 16.81
CA ARG A 100 10.27 -3.06 18.14
C ARG A 100 11.27 -3.17 19.28
N ALA A 101 12.31 -3.98 19.12
CA ALA A 101 13.37 -4.08 20.12
C ALA A 101 14.16 -2.76 20.22
N LEU A 102 14.40 -2.07 19.10
CA LEU A 102 15.01 -0.73 19.09
C LEU A 102 14.12 0.29 19.81
N GLU A 103 12.81 0.27 19.54
CA GLU A 103 11.82 1.14 20.21
C GLU A 103 11.77 0.87 21.73
N ALA A 104 11.72 -0.39 22.14
CA ALA A 104 11.72 -0.79 23.55
C ALA A 104 13.03 -0.44 24.29
N ALA A 105 14.15 -0.36 23.57
CA ALA A 105 15.44 0.09 24.07
C ALA A 105 15.63 1.62 24.00
N GLN A 106 14.58 2.38 23.62
CA GLN A 106 14.61 3.83 23.44
C GLN A 106 15.68 4.31 22.45
N ILE A 107 15.98 3.49 21.44
CA ILE A 107 16.88 3.84 20.35
C ILE A 107 16.06 4.51 19.26
N ASN A 108 16.15 5.84 19.22
CA ASN A 108 15.48 6.64 18.19
C ASN A 108 16.20 6.49 16.84
N ILE A 109 15.42 6.24 15.79
CA ILE A 109 15.89 6.12 14.41
C ILE A 109 15.25 7.26 13.61
N THR A 110 16.05 8.06 12.91
CA THR A 110 15.54 9.12 12.03
C THR A 110 15.07 8.56 10.70
N GLN A 111 15.88 7.66 10.11
CA GLN A 111 15.61 7.10 8.80
C GLN A 111 16.07 5.65 8.74
N ALA A 112 15.30 4.78 8.08
CA ALA A 112 15.71 3.40 7.81
C ALA A 112 15.54 3.07 6.32
N LYS A 113 16.64 2.68 5.68
CA LYS A 113 16.67 2.15 4.33
C LYS A 113 16.67 0.61 4.39
N ILE A 114 15.62 0.01 3.84
CA ILE A 114 15.46 -1.45 3.82
C ILE A 114 15.63 -1.93 2.38
N THR A 115 16.62 -2.79 2.15
CA THR A 115 16.90 -3.40 0.85
C THR A 115 16.60 -4.89 0.92
N ARG A 116 15.74 -5.39 0.04
CA ARG A 116 15.46 -6.83 -0.04
C ARG A 116 16.54 -7.52 -0.86
N ASN A 117 17.20 -8.51 -0.26
CA ASN A 117 18.18 -9.37 -0.92
C ASN A 117 17.71 -10.83 -0.87
N GLY A 118 16.96 -11.26 -1.90
CA GLY A 118 16.32 -12.57 -1.93
C GLY A 118 15.25 -12.73 -0.84
N SER A 119 15.42 -13.71 0.04
CA SER A 119 14.58 -13.92 1.23
C SER A 119 14.90 -12.97 2.38
N ASN A 120 16.07 -12.34 2.36
CA ASN A 120 16.60 -11.55 3.48
C ASN A 120 16.38 -10.05 3.26
N PHE A 121 16.43 -9.29 4.35
CA PHE A 121 16.34 -7.84 4.39
C PHE A 121 17.64 -7.28 4.95
N LEU A 122 18.30 -6.42 4.19
CA LEU A 122 19.41 -5.60 4.66
C LEU A 122 18.86 -4.26 5.11
N VAL A 123 19.13 -3.88 6.35
CA VAL A 123 18.65 -2.63 6.93
C VAL A 123 19.83 -1.75 7.23
N ASN A 124 19.73 -0.50 6.78
CA ASN A 124 20.67 0.55 7.12
C ASN A 124 19.88 1.72 7.70
N ALA A 125 20.09 2.02 8.98
CA ALA A 125 19.28 2.98 9.72
C ALA A 125 20.14 4.07 10.33
N GLU A 126 19.73 5.32 10.16
CA GLU A 126 20.36 6.48 10.77
C GLU A 126 19.77 6.67 12.18
N ARG A 127 20.66 6.76 13.18
CA ARG A 127 20.26 6.95 14.57
C ARG A 127 20.05 8.43 14.85
N ALA A 128 18.94 8.75 15.52
CA ALA A 128 18.74 10.11 16.03
C ALA A 128 19.72 10.38 17.18
N PRO A 129 20.19 11.64 17.32
CA PRO A 129 21.01 12.06 18.46
C PRO A 129 20.29 11.91 19.81
#